data_AF-A0A7W8A9Q0-F1
#
_entry.id   AF-A0A7W8A9Q0-F1
#
_cell.length_a   1.000
_cell.length_b   1.000
_cell.length_c   1.000
_cell.angle_alpha   90.00
_cell.angle_beta   90.00
_cell.angle_gamma   90.00
#
_symmetry.space_group_name_H-M   'P 1'
#
loop_
_entity.id
_entity.type
_entity.pdbx_description
1 polymer ?
#
loop_
_entity_poly.entity_id
_entity_poly.type
_entity_poly.pdbx_seq_one_letter_code
_entity_poly.pdbx_strand_id
1 'polypeptide(L)'
;MDRRALFGGTAALAASGLVLTAPGDPSGLYVERLGARQLMVWTREPGHLWIRYDLRHFTDTTKRMDAWRIQEITAVRQAGPPPATAQGIQLATAAAYPYAIKPAGAPDHFGGLHGDELLRSLLFLVDGRAAAPSGILQAGEFELTQDTQVLDPAAEAPTVLGDMNVRHIFTAAGMRIRWVLRWRAARAIEYAYGAMLPAVRADGVTTRFRYLDQAVEHKIGTSGHRAPPADSYGAELYNTVNGATMSVEVEPGFFNGYAQSDGRGVWVYDGDTYNKVYPTRVSKPGSEQVAPGDIWRLDAVYRFRYPE
;
A
#
# COMPACT_ATOMS: atom_id res chain seq x y z
N MET A 1 -81.04 16.47 13.36
CA MET A 1 -79.65 16.78 13.00
C MET A 1 -78.79 15.60 13.44
N ASP A 2 -77.87 15.16 12.56
CA ASP A 2 -76.89 14.05 12.63
C ASP A 2 -77.41 12.61 12.84
N ARG A 3 -77.30 11.64 11.90
CA ARG A 3 -76.26 11.14 10.96
C ARG A 3 -75.15 10.27 11.59
N ARG A 4 -75.17 8.98 11.17
CA ARG A 4 -74.11 7.92 11.01
C ARG A 4 -74.39 6.68 11.90
N ALA A 5 -74.93 5.57 11.38
CA ALA A 5 -74.43 4.59 10.37
C ALA A 5 -73.11 3.92 10.83
N LEU A 6 -73.12 2.66 11.30
CA LEU A 6 -73.12 1.36 10.57
C LEU A 6 -71.81 0.99 9.87
N PHE A 7 -71.54 -0.32 9.87
CA PHE A 7 -70.44 -1.10 9.26
C PHE A 7 -69.16 -1.19 10.12
N GLY A 8 -68.65 -2.38 10.47
CA GLY A 8 -68.53 -3.61 9.68
C GLY A 8 -67.13 -3.64 9.08
N GLY A 9 -66.22 -4.42 9.67
CA GLY A 9 -64.79 -4.40 9.31
C GLY A 9 -64.12 -5.75 9.55
N THR A 10 -64.12 -6.53 8.48
CA THR A 10 -63.43 -7.80 8.21
C THR A 10 -61.95 -7.84 8.61
N ALA A 11 -61.51 -9.03 9.01
CA ALA A 11 -60.11 -9.41 9.15
C ALA A 11 -59.32 -9.14 7.86
N ALA A 12 -58.19 -8.45 7.99
CA ALA A 12 -57.14 -8.41 6.98
C ALA A 12 -55.95 -9.21 7.50
N LEU A 13 -55.79 -10.43 6.97
CA LEU A 13 -54.55 -11.18 6.98
C LEU A 13 -53.52 -10.37 6.18
N ALA A 14 -52.67 -9.61 6.87
CA ALA A 14 -51.48 -9.03 6.26
C ALA A 14 -50.48 -10.17 6.02
N ALA A 15 -50.39 -10.61 4.77
CA ALA A 15 -49.31 -11.43 4.26
C ALA A 15 -47.98 -10.78 4.67
N SER A 16 -47.27 -11.45 5.57
CA SER A 16 -45.89 -11.11 5.94
C SER A 16 -45.04 -11.39 4.71
N GLY A 17 -44.91 -10.38 3.84
CA GLY A 17 -44.02 -10.42 2.70
C GLY A 17 -42.62 -10.74 3.21
N LEU A 18 -42.09 -11.87 2.76
CA LEU A 18 -40.70 -12.22 2.88
C LEU A 18 -39.94 -11.13 2.10
N VAL A 19 -39.40 -10.12 2.80
CA VAL A 19 -38.46 -9.18 2.21
C VAL A 19 -37.17 -9.97 2.01
N LEU A 20 -37.00 -10.52 0.80
CA LEU A 20 -35.68 -10.92 0.31
C LEU A 20 -34.89 -9.63 0.15
N THR A 21 -34.23 -9.19 1.22
CA THR A 21 -33.12 -8.25 1.08
C THR A 21 -32.14 -8.94 0.14
N ALA A 22 -31.88 -8.35 -1.02
CA ALA A 22 -30.77 -8.77 -1.86
C ALA A 22 -29.56 -8.98 -0.94
N PRO A 23 -28.76 -10.06 -1.11
CA PRO A 23 -27.57 -10.25 -0.32
C PRO A 23 -26.79 -8.94 -0.38
N GLY A 24 -26.67 -8.26 0.76
CA GLY A 24 -26.08 -6.92 0.81
C GLY A 24 -24.71 -6.98 0.17
N ASP A 25 -24.36 -5.97 -0.62
CA ASP A 25 -23.08 -5.89 -1.30
C ASP A 25 -21.95 -6.12 -0.28
N PRO A 26 -21.22 -7.25 -0.34
CA PRO A 26 -20.22 -7.57 0.68
C PRO A 26 -19.01 -6.66 0.47
N SER A 27 -19.07 -5.48 1.07
CA SER A 27 -17.97 -4.52 1.19
C SER A 27 -17.30 -4.69 2.55
N GLY A 28 -16.05 -4.24 2.65
CA GLY A 28 -15.32 -4.27 3.92
C GLY A 28 -13.88 -4.76 3.78
N LEU A 29 -13.34 -5.20 4.92
CA LEU A 29 -11.98 -5.68 5.08
C LEU A 29 -12.00 -7.09 5.66
N TYR A 30 -11.25 -8.00 5.03
CA TYR A 30 -11.05 -9.36 5.49
C TYR A 30 -9.57 -9.71 5.49
N VAL A 31 -9.16 -10.50 6.47
CA VAL A 31 -7.78 -10.98 6.64
C VAL A 31 -7.80 -12.49 6.69
N GLU A 32 -6.97 -13.13 5.88
CA GLU A 32 -6.85 -14.58 5.82
C GLU A 32 -5.40 -14.99 6.09
N ARG A 33 -5.18 -15.88 7.05
CA ARG A 33 -3.86 -16.46 7.29
C ARG A 33 -3.71 -17.80 6.60
N LEU A 34 -2.88 -17.83 5.56
CA LEU A 34 -2.57 -19.02 4.76
C LEU A 34 -1.38 -19.83 5.28
N GLY A 35 -0.75 -19.37 6.37
CA GLY A 35 0.33 -20.09 7.04
C GLY A 35 1.15 -19.21 7.97
N ALA A 36 2.29 -19.73 8.42
CA ALA A 36 3.19 -18.98 9.30
C ALA A 36 3.75 -17.71 8.64
N ARG A 37 3.92 -17.74 7.31
CA ARG A 37 4.70 -16.77 6.51
C ARG A 37 3.87 -16.04 5.45
N GLN A 38 2.55 -16.16 5.47
CA GLN A 38 1.69 -15.57 4.46
C GLN A 38 0.35 -15.12 5.03
N LEU A 39 -0.04 -13.91 4.65
CA LEU A 39 -1.33 -13.29 4.95
C LEU A 39 -1.91 -12.73 3.65
N MET A 40 -3.21 -12.91 3.47
CA MET A 40 -3.98 -12.19 2.45
C MET A 40 -4.84 -11.15 3.14
N VAL A 41 -4.77 -9.92 2.68
CA VAL A 41 -5.69 -8.85 3.09
C VAL A 41 -6.59 -8.51 1.90
N TRP A 42 -7.88 -8.42 2.13
CA TRP A 42 -8.90 -8.21 1.11
C TRP A 42 -9.70 -6.96 1.45
N THR A 43 -9.76 -6.00 0.53
CA THR A 43 -10.55 -4.77 0.69
C THR A 43 -11.52 -4.64 -0.47
N ARG A 44 -12.74 -4.18 -0.19
CA ARG A 44 -13.72 -3.87 -1.24
C ARG A 44 -14.57 -2.65 -0.88
N GLU A 45 -14.50 -1.64 -1.72
CA GLU A 45 -15.48 -0.55 -1.80
C GLU A 45 -16.69 -1.01 -2.66
N PRO A 46 -17.91 -0.53 -2.40
CA PRO A 46 -19.08 -0.86 -3.22
C PRO A 46 -18.88 -0.53 -4.71
N GLY A 47 -19.36 -1.40 -5.60
CA GLY A 47 -19.25 -1.23 -7.06
C GLY A 47 -17.84 -1.47 -7.65
N HIS A 48 -16.92 -2.00 -6.85
CA HIS A 48 -15.58 -2.36 -7.27
C HIS A 48 -15.27 -3.84 -7.02
N LEU A 49 -14.31 -4.37 -7.76
CA LEU A 49 -13.72 -5.69 -7.49
C LEU A 49 -12.99 -5.69 -6.15
N TRP A 50 -12.80 -6.88 -5.60
CA TRP A 50 -11.94 -7.06 -4.43
C TRP A 50 -10.50 -6.72 -4.76
N ILE A 51 -9.85 -5.95 -3.92
CA ILE A 51 -8.40 -5.77 -3.96
C ILE A 51 -7.79 -6.71 -2.92
N ARG A 52 -6.92 -7.59 -3.39
CA ARG A 52 -6.17 -8.54 -2.56
C ARG A 52 -4.71 -8.12 -2.47
N TYR A 53 -4.20 -8.03 -1.25
CA TYR A 53 -2.80 -7.81 -0.93
C TYR A 53 -2.20 -9.13 -0.43
N ASP A 54 -1.21 -9.68 -1.14
CA ASP A 54 -0.43 -10.86 -0.70
C ASP A 54 0.77 -10.37 0.13
N LEU A 55 0.67 -10.49 1.45
CA LEU A 55 1.78 -10.20 2.37
C LEU A 55 2.53 -11.48 2.70
N ARG A 56 3.85 -11.45 2.52
CA ARG A 56 4.74 -12.57 2.80
C ARG A 56 5.86 -12.19 3.75
N HIS A 57 6.27 -13.17 4.55
CA HIS A 57 7.47 -13.10 5.36
C HIS A 57 8.66 -13.59 4.55
N PHE A 58 9.55 -12.66 4.19
CA PHE A 58 10.76 -12.95 3.44
C PHE A 58 11.92 -13.18 4.39
N THR A 59 12.68 -14.27 4.16
CA THR A 59 13.94 -14.53 4.86
C THR A 59 14.99 -14.91 3.83
N ASP A 60 16.11 -14.21 3.81
CA ASP A 60 17.25 -14.48 2.93
C ASP A 60 18.54 -14.10 3.65
N THR A 61 19.36 -15.10 4.00
CA THR A 61 20.63 -14.88 4.70
C THR A 61 21.67 -14.19 3.83
N THR A 62 21.62 -14.36 2.51
CA THR A 62 22.57 -13.75 1.56
C THR A 62 22.35 -12.24 1.49
N LYS A 63 21.10 -11.81 1.58
CA LYS A 63 20.72 -10.39 1.59
C LYS A 63 20.53 -9.82 3.00
N ARG A 64 20.79 -10.61 4.06
CA ARG A 64 20.50 -10.24 5.45
C ARG A 64 19.07 -9.69 5.62
N MET A 65 18.10 -10.42 5.06
CA MET A 65 16.69 -10.04 5.04
C MET A 65 15.88 -10.95 5.96
N ASP A 66 15.11 -10.33 6.85
CA ASP A 66 14.04 -10.93 7.62
C ASP A 66 12.97 -9.85 7.81
N ALA A 67 11.90 -9.87 7.02
CA ALA A 67 10.84 -8.85 7.08
C ALA A 67 9.53 -9.26 6.37
N TRP A 68 8.42 -8.60 6.71
CA TRP A 68 7.14 -8.77 6.02
C TRP A 68 6.94 -7.74 4.92
N ARG A 69 6.63 -8.18 3.70
CA ARG A 69 6.42 -7.31 2.52
C ARG A 69 5.21 -7.72 1.71
N ILE A 70 4.71 -6.78 0.93
CA ILE A 70 3.71 -7.02 -0.08
C ILE A 70 4.41 -7.64 -1.30
N GLN A 71 4.06 -8.87 -1.60
CA GLN A 71 4.52 -9.61 -2.78
C GLN A 71 3.71 -9.20 -4.02
N GLU A 72 2.42 -8.95 -3.87
CA GLU A 72 1.53 -8.69 -4.99
C GLU A 72 0.26 -7.99 -4.55
N ILE A 73 -0.31 -7.16 -5.42
CA ILE A 73 -1.65 -6.61 -5.29
C ILE A 73 -2.46 -6.99 -6.53
N THR A 74 -3.63 -7.60 -6.35
CA THR A 74 -4.48 -8.08 -7.45
C THR A 74 -5.93 -7.62 -7.29
N ALA A 75 -6.60 -7.27 -8.40
CA ALA A 75 -8.04 -7.15 -8.45
C ALA A 75 -8.68 -8.53 -8.71
N VAL A 76 -9.72 -8.88 -7.97
CA VAL A 76 -10.37 -10.20 -8.03
C VAL A 76 -11.88 -10.05 -8.15
N ARG A 77 -12.44 -10.66 -9.21
CA ARG A 77 -13.88 -10.75 -9.40
C ARG A 77 -14.44 -11.93 -8.62
N GLN A 78 -15.19 -11.64 -7.57
CA GLN A 78 -15.93 -12.62 -6.79
C GLN A 78 -17.18 -11.99 -6.17
N ALA A 79 -18.25 -12.77 -6.05
CA ALA A 79 -19.53 -12.29 -5.53
C ALA A 79 -19.58 -12.20 -3.99
N GLY A 80 -18.77 -13.01 -3.31
CA GLY A 80 -18.75 -13.12 -1.84
C GLY A 80 -17.46 -12.62 -1.21
N PRO A 81 -17.36 -12.65 0.14
CA PRO A 81 -16.10 -12.46 0.84
C PRO A 81 -15.10 -13.58 0.50
N PRO A 82 -13.80 -13.40 0.81
CA PRO A 82 -12.78 -14.45 0.66
C PRO A 82 -13.15 -15.78 1.37
N PRO A 83 -12.52 -16.90 0.99
CA PRO A 83 -11.35 -16.99 0.11
C PRO A 83 -11.73 -16.97 -1.37
N ALA A 84 -10.93 -16.32 -2.21
CA ALA A 84 -11.21 -16.32 -3.65
C ALA A 84 -10.76 -17.62 -4.31
N THR A 85 -11.62 -18.13 -5.19
CA THR A 85 -11.31 -19.20 -6.13
C THR A 85 -11.02 -18.68 -7.54
N ALA A 86 -11.28 -17.39 -7.81
CA ALA A 86 -11.13 -16.77 -9.11
C ALA A 86 -9.69 -16.30 -9.37
N GLN A 87 -9.29 -16.33 -10.64
CA GLN A 87 -8.04 -15.71 -11.09
C GLN A 87 -8.13 -14.19 -10.97
N GLY A 88 -7.07 -13.56 -10.45
CA GLY A 88 -6.96 -12.11 -10.30
C GLY A 88 -6.23 -11.43 -11.45
N ILE A 89 -6.47 -10.13 -11.59
CA ILE A 89 -5.71 -9.21 -12.45
C ILE A 89 -4.62 -8.59 -11.60
N GLN A 90 -3.35 -8.84 -11.94
CA GLN A 90 -2.23 -8.25 -11.21
C GLN A 90 -2.17 -6.74 -11.44
N LEU A 91 -2.28 -5.97 -10.37
CA LEU A 91 -2.23 -4.51 -10.39
C LEU A 91 -0.84 -3.99 -10.09
N ALA A 92 -0.16 -4.59 -9.11
CA ALA A 92 1.17 -4.19 -8.69
C ALA A 92 2.00 -5.40 -8.28
N THR A 93 3.31 -5.31 -8.55
CA THR A 93 4.26 -6.41 -8.33
C THR A 93 4.92 -6.31 -6.95
N ALA A 94 5.83 -7.25 -6.68
CA ALA A 94 6.65 -7.25 -5.48
C ALA A 94 7.62 -6.08 -5.51
N ALA A 95 7.62 -5.25 -4.47
CA ALA A 95 8.59 -4.18 -4.33
C ALA A 95 8.81 -3.78 -2.88
N ALA A 96 9.67 -2.78 -2.74
CA ALA A 96 10.01 -2.13 -1.50
C ALA A 96 8.95 -1.10 -1.07
N TYR A 97 7.65 -1.44 -1.11
CA TYR A 97 6.53 -0.51 -0.85
C TYR A 97 6.81 0.49 0.29
N PRO A 98 7.31 0.06 1.46
CA PRO A 98 7.52 0.98 2.57
C PRO A 98 8.68 1.93 2.39
N TYR A 99 9.82 1.55 1.79
CA TYR A 99 10.99 2.41 1.55
C TYR A 99 12.12 1.62 0.88
N ALA A 100 13.04 2.35 0.23
CA ALA A 100 14.36 1.86 -0.15
C ALA A 100 15.37 3.01 -0.04
N ILE A 101 16.43 2.82 0.74
CA ILE A 101 17.42 3.87 1.04
C ILE A 101 18.81 3.35 0.73
N LYS A 102 19.58 4.14 -0.02
CA LYS A 102 20.94 3.81 -0.45
C LYS A 102 21.96 4.73 0.22
N PRO A 103 22.76 4.21 1.16
CA PRO A 103 23.95 4.88 1.65
C PRO A 103 24.95 5.18 0.53
N ALA A 104 25.72 6.24 0.69
CA ALA A 104 26.78 6.59 -0.23
C ALA A 104 27.80 5.46 -0.35
N GLY A 105 28.22 5.18 -1.58
CA GLY A 105 29.17 4.10 -1.91
C GLY A 105 28.65 2.67 -1.72
N ALA A 106 27.40 2.47 -1.28
CA ALA A 106 26.83 1.13 -1.17
C ALA A 106 26.55 0.49 -2.54
N PRO A 107 26.66 -0.84 -2.67
CA PRO A 107 26.30 -1.52 -3.92
C PRO A 107 24.80 -1.44 -4.19
N ASP A 108 23.96 -1.57 -3.16
CA ASP A 108 22.50 -1.52 -3.25
C ASP A 108 21.86 -0.73 -2.09
N HIS A 109 20.53 -0.67 -2.07
CA HIS A 109 19.70 -0.09 -1.02
C HIS A 109 19.54 -1.07 0.13
N PHE A 110 19.27 -0.57 1.34
CA PHE A 110 18.57 -1.35 2.36
C PHE A 110 17.07 -1.07 2.30
N GLY A 111 16.28 -2.00 2.83
CA GLY A 111 14.83 -1.88 2.86
C GLY A 111 14.11 -2.63 1.75
N GLY A 112 12.84 -2.89 1.98
CA GLY A 112 12.00 -3.53 0.97
C GLY A 112 12.41 -4.95 0.61
N LEU A 113 12.68 -5.21 -0.67
CA LEU A 113 13.18 -6.51 -1.20
C LEU A 113 14.69 -6.49 -1.51
N HIS A 114 15.37 -5.38 -1.21
CA HIS A 114 16.82 -5.26 -1.38
C HIS A 114 17.57 -5.99 -0.27
N GLY A 115 16.98 -6.00 0.94
CA GLY A 115 17.50 -6.72 2.10
C GLY A 115 18.04 -5.75 3.15
N ASP A 116 19.08 -6.21 3.85
CA ASP A 116 19.79 -5.48 4.91
C ASP A 116 18.86 -4.95 5.98
N GLU A 117 17.95 -5.83 6.40
CA GLU A 117 16.89 -5.54 7.35
C GLU A 117 16.48 -6.79 8.11
N LEU A 118 16.58 -6.73 9.44
CA LEU A 118 16.33 -7.87 10.31
C LEU A 118 15.18 -7.60 11.27
N LEU A 119 14.13 -8.43 11.20
CA LEU A 119 12.97 -8.41 12.09
C LEU A 119 13.36 -8.62 13.55
N ARG A 120 12.81 -7.78 14.42
CA ARG A 120 12.99 -7.84 15.88
C ARG A 120 11.68 -8.17 16.58
N SER A 121 10.59 -7.55 16.15
CA SER A 121 9.24 -7.80 16.65
C SER A 121 8.21 -7.63 15.55
N LEU A 122 7.12 -8.36 15.71
CA LEU A 122 5.97 -8.35 14.82
C LEU A 122 4.69 -8.37 15.67
N LEU A 123 3.75 -7.49 15.34
CA LEU A 123 2.45 -7.42 15.97
C LEU A 123 1.38 -7.32 14.89
N PHE A 124 0.31 -8.09 15.07
CA PHE A 124 -0.91 -7.94 14.29
C PHE A 124 -1.97 -7.30 15.18
N LEU A 125 -2.62 -6.26 14.68
CA LEU A 125 -3.75 -5.61 15.34
C LEU A 125 -5.00 -5.79 14.49
N VAL A 126 -6.12 -6.09 15.13
CA VAL A 126 -7.45 -6.12 14.53
C VAL A 126 -8.32 -5.18 15.34
N ASP A 127 -8.85 -4.14 14.70
CA ASP A 127 -9.64 -3.09 15.36
C ASP A 127 -8.94 -2.54 16.62
N GLY A 128 -7.63 -2.29 16.49
CA GLY A 128 -6.76 -1.75 17.56
C GLY A 128 -6.33 -2.75 18.65
N ARG A 129 -6.71 -4.03 18.55
CA ARG A 129 -6.37 -5.07 19.54
C ARG A 129 -5.38 -6.08 19.01
N ALA A 130 -4.39 -6.45 19.82
CA ALA A 130 -3.45 -7.51 19.48
C ALA A 130 -4.19 -8.82 19.15
N ALA A 131 -3.86 -9.40 18.01
CA ALA A 131 -4.48 -10.61 17.51
C ALA A 131 -3.43 -11.57 16.95
N ALA A 132 -3.79 -12.85 16.89
CA ALA A 132 -3.06 -13.85 16.11
C ALA A 132 -4.04 -14.38 15.05
N PRO A 133 -4.12 -13.75 13.86
CA PRO A 133 -5.09 -14.14 12.84
C PRO A 133 -4.99 -15.64 12.55
N SER A 134 -6.11 -16.34 12.61
CA SER A 134 -6.24 -17.76 12.27
C SER A 134 -7.48 -17.94 11.40
N GLY A 135 -7.32 -18.50 10.20
CA GLY A 135 -8.41 -18.55 9.22
C GLY A 135 -8.76 -17.17 8.67
N ILE A 136 -10.04 -16.97 8.34
CA ILE A 136 -10.58 -15.73 7.76
C ILE A 136 -11.24 -14.91 8.86
N LEU A 137 -10.90 -13.63 8.91
CA LEU A 137 -11.36 -12.66 9.90
C LEU A 137 -11.88 -11.42 9.20
N GLN A 138 -13.08 -10.98 9.55
CA GLN A 138 -13.60 -9.67 9.15
C GLN A 138 -13.20 -8.61 10.18
N ALA A 139 -12.83 -7.42 9.71
CA ALA A 139 -12.41 -6.30 10.56
C ALA A 139 -12.84 -4.95 9.98
N GLY A 140 -12.84 -3.89 10.79
CA GLY A 140 -12.89 -2.51 10.30
C GLY A 140 -11.50 -2.00 9.92
N GLU A 141 -10.50 -2.37 10.73
CA GLU A 141 -9.08 -2.07 10.51
C GLU A 141 -8.21 -3.30 10.82
N PHE A 142 -7.19 -3.53 9.98
CA PHE A 142 -6.13 -4.50 10.23
C PHE A 142 -4.79 -3.82 10.13
N GLU A 143 -3.90 -4.08 11.08
CA GLU A 143 -2.55 -3.55 11.05
C GLU A 143 -1.50 -4.65 11.24
N LEU A 144 -0.45 -4.58 10.43
CA LEU A 144 0.81 -5.28 10.65
C LEU A 144 1.87 -4.25 11.05
N THR A 145 2.29 -4.31 12.31
CA THR A 145 3.42 -3.54 12.86
C THR A 145 4.66 -4.42 12.91
N GLN A 146 5.78 -3.94 12.37
CA GLN A 146 7.08 -4.60 12.49
C GLN A 146 8.13 -3.62 12.97
N ASP A 147 8.97 -4.06 13.90
CA ASP A 147 10.22 -3.38 14.25
C ASP A 147 11.38 -4.17 13.66
N THR A 148 12.25 -3.49 12.92
CA THR A 148 13.40 -4.07 12.25
C THR A 148 14.65 -3.25 12.53
N GLN A 149 15.82 -3.87 12.37
CA GLN A 149 17.10 -3.16 12.31
C GLN A 149 17.55 -3.10 10.86
N VAL A 150 17.87 -1.91 10.37
CA VAL A 150 18.46 -1.74 9.04
C VAL A 150 19.98 -1.77 9.15
N LEU A 151 20.61 -2.50 8.24
CA LEU A 151 22.05 -2.74 8.24
C LEU A 151 22.73 -1.94 7.13
N ASP A 152 24.04 -1.77 7.24
CA ASP A 152 24.85 -1.15 6.20
C ASP A 152 25.11 -2.14 5.04
N PRO A 153 24.51 -1.94 3.85
CA PRO A 153 24.76 -2.77 2.67
C PRO A 153 26.22 -2.73 2.19
N ALA A 154 26.99 -1.70 2.56
CA ALA A 154 28.40 -1.60 2.19
C ALA A 154 29.34 -2.35 3.14
N ALA A 155 28.86 -2.76 4.31
CA ALA A 155 29.68 -3.42 5.32
C ALA A 155 29.63 -4.95 5.15
N GLU A 156 30.81 -5.58 5.09
CA GLU A 156 30.95 -7.04 5.07
C GLU A 156 30.36 -7.67 6.34
N ALA A 157 30.70 -7.11 7.50
CA ALA A 157 30.09 -7.48 8.77
C ALA A 157 28.78 -6.71 9.00
N PRO A 158 27.71 -7.37 9.52
CA PRO A 158 26.45 -6.70 9.87
C PRO A 158 26.67 -5.49 10.79
N THR A 159 26.50 -4.29 10.25
CA THR A 159 26.62 -3.03 10.99
C THR A 159 25.26 -2.34 10.99
N VAL A 160 24.69 -2.07 12.16
CA VAL A 160 23.37 -1.45 12.26
C VAL A 160 23.48 0.04 11.92
N LEU A 161 22.67 0.50 10.95
CA LEU A 161 22.54 1.92 10.62
C LEU A 161 21.40 2.59 11.38
N GLY A 162 20.33 1.85 11.70
CA GLY A 162 19.16 2.40 12.36
C GLY A 162 18.16 1.35 12.81
N ASP A 163 17.20 1.79 13.61
CA ASP A 163 16.01 1.02 13.96
C ASP A 163 14.81 1.58 13.20
N MET A 164 14.03 0.68 12.62
CA MET A 164 12.87 1.00 11.79
C MET A 164 11.61 0.41 12.42
N ASN A 165 10.56 1.22 12.52
CA ASN A 165 9.20 0.75 12.77
C ASN A 165 8.37 0.96 11.51
N VAL A 166 7.73 -0.09 10.99
CA VAL A 166 6.83 0.00 9.83
C VAL A 166 5.45 -0.52 10.22
N ARG A 167 4.42 0.20 9.80
CA ARG A 167 3.01 -0.14 10.01
C ARG A 167 2.33 -0.20 8.65
N HIS A 168 1.78 -1.37 8.30
CA HIS A 168 0.86 -1.52 7.18
C HIS A 168 -0.55 -1.56 7.74
N ILE A 169 -1.34 -0.53 7.49
CA ILE A 169 -2.68 -0.32 8.04
C ILE A 169 -3.67 -0.46 6.89
N PHE A 170 -4.63 -1.36 7.03
CA PHE A 170 -5.63 -1.67 6.01
C PHE A 170 -7.01 -1.33 6.52
N THR A 171 -7.82 -0.76 5.64
CA THR A 171 -9.25 -0.49 5.83
C THR A 171 -9.98 -0.85 4.54
N ALA A 172 -11.32 -0.80 4.54
CA ALA A 172 -12.09 -1.01 3.31
C ALA A 172 -11.70 -0.05 2.17
N ALA A 173 -11.19 1.16 2.50
CA ALA A 173 -10.82 2.19 1.53
C ALA A 173 -9.40 2.03 0.94
N GLY A 174 -8.62 1.05 1.43
CA GLY A 174 -7.28 0.76 0.93
C GLY A 174 -6.24 0.61 2.05
N MET A 175 -5.00 0.96 1.73
CA MET A 175 -3.84 0.71 2.57
C MET A 175 -3.13 2.02 2.92
N ARG A 176 -2.63 2.13 4.15
CA ARG A 176 -1.75 3.20 4.60
C ARG A 176 -0.47 2.59 5.15
N ILE A 177 0.67 3.11 4.73
CA ILE A 177 1.98 2.72 5.25
C ILE A 177 2.53 3.90 6.05
N ARG A 178 2.87 3.63 7.31
CA ARG A 178 3.58 4.57 8.17
C ARG A 178 4.90 3.95 8.59
N TRP A 179 5.95 4.75 8.63
CA TRP A 179 7.19 4.27 9.21
C TRP A 179 8.00 5.38 9.87
N VAL A 180 8.87 4.96 10.80
CA VAL A 180 9.82 5.81 11.50
C VAL A 180 11.18 5.10 11.51
N LEU A 181 12.20 5.78 10.99
CA LEU A 181 13.60 5.36 11.05
C LEU A 181 14.35 6.24 12.05
N ARG A 182 14.93 5.63 13.08
CA ARG A 182 15.87 6.30 13.98
C ARG A 182 17.29 5.88 13.64
N TRP A 183 18.10 6.82 13.21
CA TRP A 183 19.49 6.57 12.86
C TRP A 183 20.33 6.30 14.11
N ARG A 184 21.17 5.27 14.05
CA ARG A 184 22.11 4.86 15.09
C ARG A 184 23.55 5.18 14.73
N ALA A 185 23.84 5.36 13.44
CA ALA A 185 25.15 5.69 12.93
C ALA A 185 25.08 6.90 11.98
N ALA A 186 26.16 7.68 11.93
CA ALA A 186 26.31 8.72 10.91
C ALA A 186 26.55 8.08 9.55
N ARG A 187 25.88 8.57 8.50
CA ARG A 187 26.06 8.08 7.13
C ARG A 187 25.65 9.13 6.10
N ALA A 188 26.36 9.19 4.98
CA ALA A 188 25.88 9.94 3.82
C ALA A 188 24.88 9.07 3.05
N ILE A 189 23.76 9.65 2.62
CA ILE A 189 22.69 8.99 1.86
C ILE A 189 22.67 9.58 0.44
N GLU A 190 22.65 8.72 -0.59
CA GLU A 190 22.59 9.11 -2.01
C GLU A 190 21.18 9.01 -2.59
N TYR A 191 20.42 8.02 -2.15
CA TYR A 191 19.02 7.85 -2.52
C TYR A 191 18.18 7.50 -1.32
N ALA A 192 16.98 8.07 -1.24
CA ALA A 192 16.01 7.70 -0.21
C ALA A 192 14.60 7.82 -0.79
N TYR A 193 14.05 6.68 -1.15
CA TYR A 193 12.67 6.54 -1.57
C TYR A 193 11.84 6.19 -0.35
N GLY A 194 10.97 7.12 0.05
CA GLY A 194 10.18 6.95 1.24
C GLY A 194 9.01 6.01 1.04
N ALA A 195 8.48 5.88 -0.17
CA ALA A 195 7.42 4.93 -0.50
C ALA A 195 7.58 4.47 -1.96
N MET A 196 6.89 3.38 -2.32
CA MET A 196 6.89 2.86 -3.68
C MET A 196 5.52 2.35 -4.11
N LEU A 197 5.15 2.61 -5.36
CA LEU A 197 4.02 1.95 -6.05
C LEU A 197 4.51 1.31 -7.36
N PRO A 198 4.77 -0.02 -7.38
CA PRO A 198 5.25 -0.75 -8.56
C PRO A 198 4.09 -1.26 -9.44
N ALA A 199 3.31 -0.33 -10.00
CA ALA A 199 2.14 -0.67 -10.82
C ALA A 199 2.53 -1.42 -12.10
N VAL A 200 1.86 -2.54 -12.40
CA VAL A 200 2.07 -3.31 -13.63
C VAL A 200 1.80 -2.44 -14.85
N ARG A 201 2.71 -2.49 -15.82
CA ARG A 201 2.51 -1.85 -17.12
C ARG A 201 1.89 -2.84 -18.08
N ALA A 202 0.57 -2.78 -18.20
CA ALA A 202 -0.19 -3.54 -19.18
C ALA A 202 -1.42 -2.75 -19.61
N ASP A 203 -1.90 -3.02 -20.83
CA ASP A 203 -3.07 -2.36 -21.42
C ASP A 203 -4.35 -2.55 -20.60
N GLY A 204 -4.42 -3.61 -19.78
CA GLY A 204 -5.52 -3.86 -18.84
C GLY A 204 -5.33 -3.23 -17.45
N VAL A 205 -4.21 -2.54 -17.18
CA VAL A 205 -3.85 -2.10 -15.83
C VAL A 205 -3.49 -0.62 -15.75
N THR A 206 -2.53 -0.14 -16.55
CA THR A 206 -2.14 1.28 -16.57
C THR A 206 -1.88 1.75 -17.98
N THR A 207 -2.57 2.82 -18.40
CA THR A 207 -2.32 3.47 -19.69
C THR A 207 -1.85 4.92 -19.52
N ARG A 208 -2.14 5.54 -18.37
CA ARG A 208 -1.85 6.94 -18.07
C ARG A 208 -1.45 7.13 -16.61
N PHE A 209 -0.87 8.29 -16.32
CA PHE A 209 -0.79 8.82 -14.96
C PHE A 209 -0.89 10.33 -14.92
N ARG A 210 -1.12 10.85 -13.72
CA ARG A 210 -1.01 12.28 -13.38
C ARG A 210 -0.49 12.44 -11.96
N TYR A 211 0.13 13.58 -11.68
CA TYR A 211 0.38 14.01 -10.30
C TYR A 211 -0.95 14.49 -9.67
N LEU A 212 -1.16 14.25 -8.38
CA LEU A 212 -2.48 14.47 -7.74
C LEU A 212 -2.89 15.94 -7.67
N ASP A 213 -1.92 16.85 -7.68
CA ASP A 213 -2.06 18.31 -7.66
C ASP A 213 -1.93 18.96 -9.03
N GLN A 214 -1.83 18.17 -10.11
CA GLN A 214 -1.63 18.69 -11.46
C GLN A 214 -2.68 18.13 -12.42
N ALA A 215 -3.12 18.98 -13.36
CA ALA A 215 -4.06 18.57 -14.40
C ALA A 215 -3.39 17.85 -15.58
N VAL A 216 -2.05 17.87 -15.66
CA VAL A 216 -1.31 17.30 -16.79
C VAL A 216 -1.29 15.78 -16.70
N GLU A 217 -1.75 15.14 -17.78
CA GLU A 217 -1.73 13.70 -17.92
C GLU A 217 -0.55 13.23 -18.79
N HIS A 218 0.06 12.13 -18.40
CA HIS A 218 1.18 11.50 -19.09
C HIS A 218 0.79 10.11 -19.57
N LYS A 219 1.31 9.71 -20.74
CA LYS A 219 1.14 8.34 -21.28
C LYS A 219 2.16 7.41 -20.66
N ILE A 220 1.70 6.22 -20.27
CA ILE A 220 2.54 5.12 -19.74
C ILE A 220 2.79 4.04 -20.81
N GLY A 221 1.98 4.02 -21.87
CA GLY A 221 1.92 2.95 -22.87
C GLY A 221 3.06 2.90 -23.89
N THR A 222 4.31 3.10 -23.46
CA THR A 222 5.59 2.69 -24.08
C THR A 222 6.71 3.14 -23.14
N SER A 223 7.86 2.44 -23.15
CA SER A 223 9.05 2.90 -22.41
C SER A 223 9.45 4.32 -22.83
N GLY A 224 9.85 5.16 -21.87
CA GLY A 224 10.41 6.48 -22.11
C GLY A 224 9.46 7.64 -21.84
N HIS A 225 8.48 7.51 -20.94
CA HIS A 225 7.69 8.68 -20.53
C HIS A 225 8.64 9.70 -19.90
N ARG A 226 8.67 10.90 -20.47
CA ARG A 226 9.63 11.96 -20.10
C ARG A 226 9.09 12.89 -19.03
N ALA A 227 8.24 12.38 -18.14
CA ALA A 227 7.69 13.22 -17.10
C ALA A 227 8.82 13.60 -16.13
N PRO A 228 9.15 14.89 -16.00
CA PRO A 228 10.13 15.30 -15.02
C PRO A 228 9.58 15.00 -13.62
N PRO A 229 10.46 14.81 -12.63
CA PRO A 229 10.06 14.83 -11.23
C PRO A 229 9.23 16.08 -10.93
N ALA A 230 8.20 15.92 -10.10
CA ALA A 230 7.38 17.02 -9.65
C ALA A 230 7.46 17.15 -8.13
N ASP A 231 7.39 18.38 -7.63
CA ASP A 231 7.13 18.63 -6.22
C ASP A 231 5.63 18.45 -5.94
N SER A 232 5.19 17.18 -6.01
CA SER A 232 3.82 16.76 -5.82
C SER A 232 3.69 15.95 -4.54
N TYR A 233 2.51 15.97 -3.93
CA TYR A 233 2.19 15.12 -2.79
C TYR A 233 1.81 13.68 -3.20
N GLY A 234 1.70 13.36 -4.50
CA GLY A 234 1.40 11.99 -4.92
C GLY A 234 1.18 11.82 -6.41
N ALA A 235 0.91 10.60 -6.83
CA ALA A 235 0.54 10.29 -8.21
C ALA A 235 -0.61 9.28 -8.27
N GLU A 236 -1.40 9.39 -9.34
CA GLU A 236 -2.42 8.43 -9.72
C GLU A 236 -2.06 7.84 -11.08
N LEU A 237 -1.97 6.51 -11.12
CA LEU A 237 -1.86 5.71 -12.34
C LEU A 237 -3.24 5.14 -12.63
N TYR A 238 -3.65 5.18 -13.89
CA TYR A 238 -4.99 4.75 -14.27
C TYR A 238 -5.05 4.19 -15.68
N ASN A 239 -6.15 3.49 -15.93
CA ASN A 239 -6.47 2.90 -17.21
C ASN A 239 -7.70 3.61 -17.80
N THR A 240 -7.50 4.22 -18.96
CA THR A 240 -8.55 4.97 -19.66
C THR A 240 -9.64 4.11 -20.30
N VAL A 241 -9.45 2.79 -20.40
CA VAL A 241 -10.38 1.85 -21.04
C VAL A 241 -11.31 1.23 -20.02
N ASN A 242 -10.78 0.73 -18.90
CA ASN A 242 -11.55 0.00 -17.89
C ASN A 242 -11.75 0.77 -16.57
N GLY A 243 -11.20 1.98 -16.44
CA GLY A 243 -11.37 2.82 -15.26
C GLY A 243 -10.63 2.34 -14.01
N ALA A 244 -9.71 1.38 -14.13
CA ALA A 244 -8.85 0.99 -13.02
C ALA A 244 -7.96 2.16 -12.59
N THR A 245 -7.82 2.38 -11.27
CA THR A 245 -6.95 3.42 -10.72
C THR A 245 -6.12 2.90 -9.56
N MET A 246 -4.91 3.44 -9.43
CA MET A 246 -3.96 3.16 -8.37
C MET A 246 -3.26 4.44 -7.99
N SER A 247 -3.27 4.82 -6.73
CA SER A 247 -2.59 6.03 -6.28
C SER A 247 -1.70 5.77 -5.08
N VAL A 248 -0.67 6.59 -4.98
CA VAL A 248 0.11 6.80 -3.76
C VAL A 248 0.13 8.29 -3.46
N GLU A 249 -0.23 8.62 -2.23
CA GLU A 249 -0.30 9.96 -1.68
C GLU A 249 0.56 9.99 -0.41
N VAL A 250 1.37 11.02 -0.23
CA VAL A 250 2.17 11.24 0.98
C VAL A 250 1.70 12.48 1.71
N GLU A 251 1.76 12.45 3.04
CA GLU A 251 1.39 13.60 3.86
C GLU A 251 2.30 14.82 3.53
N PRO A 252 1.72 16.03 3.36
CA PRO A 252 2.50 17.26 3.23
C PRO A 252 3.46 17.42 4.42
N GLY A 253 4.74 17.71 4.15
CA GLY A 253 5.77 17.78 5.19
C GLY A 253 6.39 16.43 5.57
N PHE A 254 6.09 15.38 4.80
CA PHE A 254 6.90 14.15 4.69
C PHE A 254 8.39 14.46 4.80
N PHE A 255 9.12 13.62 5.54
CA PHE A 255 10.54 13.84 5.90
C PHE A 255 10.86 15.00 6.85
N ASN A 256 9.88 15.50 7.62
CA ASN A 256 10.02 16.57 8.63
C ASN A 256 10.10 18.00 8.05
N GLY A 257 9.19 18.37 7.15
CA GLY A 257 9.07 19.77 6.69
C GLY A 257 10.15 20.18 5.70
N TYR A 258 10.32 19.38 4.66
CA TYR A 258 11.47 19.35 3.78
C TYR A 258 11.65 20.64 2.93
N ALA A 259 12.47 21.59 3.40
CA ALA A 259 12.81 22.83 2.69
C ALA A 259 13.96 22.67 1.67
N GLN A 260 14.50 21.46 1.49
CA GLN A 260 15.67 21.15 0.65
C GLN A 260 15.39 20.18 -0.51
N SER A 261 14.12 19.94 -0.87
CA SER A 261 13.79 19.29 -2.14
C SER A 261 13.92 20.29 -3.28
N ASP A 262 15.11 20.41 -3.86
CA ASP A 262 15.31 21.04 -5.18
C ASP A 262 14.53 20.28 -6.28
N GLY A 263 13.19 20.41 -6.32
CA GLY A 263 12.31 19.75 -7.29
C GLY A 263 12.20 18.22 -7.14
N ARG A 264 12.32 17.69 -5.92
CA ARG A 264 12.32 16.23 -5.64
C ARG A 264 11.14 15.85 -4.74
N GLY A 265 9.93 15.80 -5.29
CA GLY A 265 8.73 15.29 -4.60
C GLY A 265 8.46 13.85 -5.00
N VAL A 266 7.76 13.66 -6.11
CA VAL A 266 7.37 12.36 -6.65
C VAL A 266 8.04 12.13 -8.00
N TRP A 267 8.69 10.98 -8.13
CA TRP A 267 9.28 10.50 -9.38
C TRP A 267 8.44 9.35 -9.92
N VAL A 268 8.08 9.40 -11.20
CA VAL A 268 7.47 8.26 -11.89
C VAL A 268 8.47 7.68 -12.88
N TYR A 269 8.97 6.50 -12.58
CA TYR A 269 10.03 5.83 -13.33
C TYR A 269 9.50 4.66 -14.16
N ASP A 270 10.15 4.46 -15.31
CA ASP A 270 9.89 3.38 -16.23
C ASP A 270 10.74 2.14 -15.96
N GLY A 271 10.12 1.05 -15.52
CA GLY A 271 10.69 -0.29 -15.66
C GLY A 271 10.30 -0.93 -16.98
N ASP A 272 10.83 -2.12 -17.27
CA ASP A 272 10.48 -2.85 -18.50
C ASP A 272 9.02 -3.31 -18.48
N THR A 273 8.55 -3.81 -17.33
CA THR A 273 7.21 -4.42 -17.17
C THR A 273 6.32 -3.73 -16.14
N TYR A 274 6.81 -2.67 -15.50
CA TYR A 274 6.09 -1.95 -14.46
C TYR A 274 6.50 -0.47 -14.41
N ASN A 275 5.65 0.37 -13.83
CA ASN A 275 5.93 1.74 -13.47
C ASN A 275 6.22 1.81 -11.97
N LYS A 276 7.14 2.66 -11.56
CA LYS A 276 7.38 2.93 -10.13
C LYS A 276 7.15 4.38 -9.80
N VAL A 277 6.29 4.64 -8.83
CA VAL A 277 6.17 5.95 -8.20
C VAL A 277 7.04 5.99 -6.95
N TYR A 278 7.88 7.01 -6.82
CA TYR A 278 8.77 7.22 -5.68
C TYR A 278 8.61 8.63 -5.08
N PRO A 279 7.91 8.76 -3.95
CA PRO A 279 8.12 9.89 -3.04
C PRO A 279 9.57 9.88 -2.54
N THR A 280 10.36 10.89 -2.89
CA THR A 280 11.83 10.86 -2.78
C THR A 280 12.35 11.95 -1.84
N ARG A 281 13.25 11.60 -0.90
CA ARG A 281 13.99 12.56 -0.05
C ARG A 281 15.25 13.05 -0.76
N VAL A 282 16.07 12.07 -1.13
CA VAL A 282 17.43 12.24 -1.63
C VAL A 282 17.52 11.55 -2.97
N SER A 283 18.12 12.23 -3.94
CA SER A 283 18.45 11.70 -5.25
C SER A 283 19.70 12.37 -5.81
N LYS A 284 20.30 11.79 -6.84
CA LYS A 284 21.48 12.40 -7.49
C LYS A 284 21.13 13.71 -8.21
N PRO A 285 22.09 14.65 -8.28
CA PRO A 285 23.47 14.57 -7.76
C PRO A 285 23.60 14.92 -6.26
N GLY A 286 22.50 15.14 -5.55
CA GLY A 286 22.54 15.51 -4.13
C GLY A 286 22.81 14.32 -3.21
N SER A 287 23.21 14.63 -1.99
CA SER A 287 23.30 13.68 -0.88
C SER A 287 22.87 14.36 0.42
N GLU A 288 22.53 13.56 1.43
CA GLU A 288 22.22 14.05 2.76
C GLU A 288 23.07 13.32 3.80
N GLN A 289 23.69 14.06 4.71
CA GLN A 289 24.41 13.48 5.84
C GLN A 289 23.45 13.34 7.01
N VAL A 290 23.26 12.11 7.49
CA VAL A 290 22.54 11.83 8.74
C VAL A 290 23.52 11.65 9.90
N ALA A 291 23.06 11.97 11.10
CA ALA A 291 23.76 11.79 12.36
C ALA A 291 23.01 10.78 13.27
N PRO A 292 23.70 10.16 14.24
CA PRO A 292 23.05 9.34 15.25
C PRO A 292 22.00 10.15 16.01
N GLY A 293 20.80 9.59 16.15
CA GLY A 293 19.65 10.23 16.79
C GLY A 293 18.70 10.94 15.82
N ASP A 294 19.10 11.17 14.57
CA ASP A 294 18.20 11.69 13.55
C ASP A 294 17.00 10.76 13.36
N ILE A 295 15.83 11.34 13.09
CA ILE A 295 14.58 10.61 12.90
C ILE A 295 13.99 10.97 11.56
N TRP A 296 13.79 9.98 10.70
CA TRP A 296 13.01 10.12 9.47
C TRP A 296 11.66 9.43 9.63
N ARG A 297 10.63 9.98 8.98
CA ARG A 297 9.28 9.42 9.00
C ARG A 297 8.55 9.65 7.69
N LEU A 298 7.60 8.76 7.42
CA LEU A 298 6.63 8.89 6.35
C LEU A 298 5.25 8.43 6.81
N ASP A 299 4.26 9.05 6.19
CA ASP A 299 2.89 8.56 6.12
C ASP A 299 2.41 8.58 4.66
N ALA A 300 2.16 7.39 4.09
CA ALA A 300 1.71 7.20 2.71
C ALA A 300 0.38 6.46 2.65
N VAL A 301 -0.55 6.95 1.83
CA VAL A 301 -1.85 6.34 1.57
C VAL A 301 -1.87 5.79 0.15
N TYR A 302 -2.33 4.56 0.02
CA TYR A 302 -2.46 3.83 -1.22
C TYR A 302 -3.92 3.45 -1.45
N ARG A 303 -4.43 3.76 -2.65
CA ARG A 303 -5.79 3.40 -3.06
C ARG A 303 -5.72 2.63 -4.37
N PHE A 304 -6.46 1.53 -4.43
CA PHE A 304 -6.59 0.68 -5.61
C PHE A 304 -8.07 0.51 -5.88
N ARG A 305 -8.50 0.82 -7.10
CA ARG A 305 -9.90 0.67 -7.53
C ARG A 305 -9.94 -0.01 -8.87
N TYR A 306 -10.83 -0.97 -9.00
CA TYR A 306 -11.07 -1.67 -10.25
C TYR A 306 -12.58 -1.84 -10.41
N PRO A 307 -13.22 -1.15 -11.37
CA PRO A 307 -14.66 -1.27 -11.59
C PRO A 307 -15.11 -2.70 -11.94
N GLU A 308 -16.34 -3.05 -11.57
CA GLU A 308 -16.96 -4.34 -11.95
C GLU A 308 -17.16 -4.49 -13.46
#